data_AF-A0A8C0G5N2-F1
#
_entry.id   AF-A0A8C0G5N2-F1
#
_cell.length_a   1.000
_cell.length_b   1.000
_cell.length_c   1.000
_cell.angle_alpha   90.00
_cell.angle_beta   90.00
_cell.angle_gamma   90.00
#
_symmetry.space_group_name_H-M   'P 1'
#
loop_
_entity.id
_entity.type
_entity.pdbx_description
1 polymer ?
#
loop_
_entity_poly.entity_id
_entity_poly.type
_entity_poly.pdbx_seq_one_letter_code
_entity_poly.pdbx_strand_id
1 'polypeptide(L)'
;MEQEWVNEERGDEGLIEFYSSFKDMFEFFCKNTTIHGTIRLVCSSSNRMKTAFWTLLFLASFGMLYWQFALLFSQYWTYPVIMTMSMHSEPKMFPAITLCNLDPYRFGLVSEKLAQLDQMAEEAIANFLVWLSDILTAHSLDCPHGSPTARTEIHLTPHLTTPSNIFYSRSPLGCSCMWTLISSLLFFYPQCNATGGNCFYKAYSSGVDTIQEWYRFHYMNIMSQLPLIINISSHEEHIQNLVYSCQYDGEPCRESDYIHFHHQVYGSCYTFNREGTDLFWKATKPGISYGLSLILKADQNDRLPLLSTVAGVQVMIHNHNQTPFLEHEWFDIRPGIVTNIGIRQVGRPGSAALFLLPAFFQPVLGRPEGKDGVVVGAQD
;
A
#
# COMPACT_ATOMS: atom_id res chain seq x y z
N MET A 1 -38.63 -98.06 -37.26
CA MET A 1 -37.93 -98.83 -36.24
C MET A 1 -36.80 -97.93 -35.76
N GLU A 2 -36.96 -97.41 -34.54
CA GLU A 2 -35.98 -96.72 -33.65
C GLU A 2 -35.26 -95.47 -34.22
N GLN A 3 -35.54 -94.23 -33.83
CA GLN A 3 -35.42 -93.51 -32.53
C GLN A 3 -34.02 -93.48 -31.88
N GLU A 4 -33.46 -92.26 -31.86
CA GLU A 4 -32.66 -91.58 -30.80
C GLU A 4 -31.32 -92.23 -30.34
N TRP A 5 -30.25 -91.50 -30.01
CA TRP A 5 -30.17 -90.36 -29.10
C TRP A 5 -29.02 -89.37 -29.39
N VAL A 6 -29.35 -88.12 -29.08
CA VAL A 6 -28.58 -86.88 -28.91
C VAL A 6 -27.40 -87.02 -27.93
N ASN A 7 -26.33 -86.25 -28.15
CA ASN A 7 -25.73 -85.44 -27.08
C ASN A 7 -24.99 -84.22 -27.66
N GLU A 8 -25.78 -83.16 -27.81
CA GLU A 8 -25.32 -81.78 -27.77
C GLU A 8 -25.31 -81.39 -26.28
N GLU A 9 -24.13 -81.20 -25.69
CA GLU A 9 -24.02 -80.46 -24.42
C GLU A 9 -23.51 -79.07 -24.73
N ARG A 10 -24.43 -78.13 -24.53
CA ARG A 10 -24.28 -76.69 -24.59
C ARG A 10 -23.99 -76.18 -23.17
N GLY A 11 -22.91 -75.42 -23.07
CA GLY A 11 -22.77 -74.26 -22.18
C GLY A 11 -22.60 -74.54 -20.70
N ASP A 12 -21.41 -74.24 -20.20
CA ASP A 12 -21.28 -73.64 -18.87
C ASP A 12 -20.72 -72.22 -19.05
N GLU A 13 -21.62 -71.25 -19.14
CA GLU A 13 -21.31 -69.84 -18.93
C GLU A 13 -21.30 -69.58 -17.42
N GLY A 14 -20.10 -69.50 -16.85
CA GLY A 14 -19.86 -69.30 -15.42
C GLY A 14 -18.55 -68.56 -15.17
N LEU A 15 -18.62 -67.24 -15.32
CA LEU A 15 -17.82 -66.17 -14.71
C LEU A 15 -16.43 -66.47 -14.10
N ILE A 16 -15.45 -65.75 -14.67
CA ILE A 16 -14.08 -65.44 -14.19
C ILE A 16 -13.10 -66.61 -14.27
N GLU A 17 -12.53 -66.79 -15.47
CA GLU A 17 -11.30 -67.56 -15.67
C GLU A 17 -10.15 -66.87 -14.90
N PHE A 18 -9.91 -67.33 -13.67
CA PHE A 18 -8.76 -66.87 -12.89
C PHE A 18 -7.49 -67.47 -13.52
N TYR A 19 -6.80 -66.67 -14.33
CA TYR A 19 -5.49 -67.03 -14.84
C TYR A 19 -4.54 -67.30 -13.66
N SER A 20 -3.97 -68.50 -13.62
CA SER A 20 -3.05 -68.94 -12.57
C SER A 20 -1.71 -68.17 -12.56
N SER A 21 -1.38 -67.50 -13.66
CA SER A 21 -0.18 -66.67 -13.82
C SER A 21 -0.42 -65.49 -14.76
N PHE A 22 0.24 -64.36 -14.49
CA PHE A 22 0.25 -63.19 -15.40
C PHE A 22 0.66 -63.58 -16.82
N LYS A 23 1.53 -64.57 -16.97
CA LYS A 23 1.99 -65.06 -18.27
C LYS A 23 0.84 -65.70 -19.08
N ASP A 24 0.00 -66.49 -18.43
CA ASP A 24 -1.07 -67.23 -19.09
C ASP A 24 -2.20 -66.28 -19.51
N MET A 25 -2.46 -65.26 -18.69
CA MET A 25 -3.37 -64.16 -19.04
C MET A 25 -2.89 -63.39 -20.29
N PHE A 26 -1.61 -63.02 -20.34
CA PHE A 26 -1.06 -62.30 -21.49
C PHE A 26 -1.02 -63.19 -22.75
N GLU A 27 -0.76 -64.48 -22.62
CA GLU A 27 -0.76 -65.41 -23.75
C GLU A 27 -2.16 -65.63 -24.33
N PHE A 28 -3.18 -65.77 -23.48
CA PHE A 28 -4.58 -65.80 -23.91
C PHE A 28 -4.99 -64.49 -24.59
N PHE A 29 -4.67 -63.35 -23.96
CA PHE A 29 -4.97 -62.04 -24.52
C PHE A 29 -4.31 -61.85 -25.89
N CYS A 30 -3.06 -62.29 -26.08
CA CYS A 30 -2.38 -62.22 -27.37
C CYS A 30 -3.05 -63.07 -28.46
N LYS A 31 -3.65 -64.21 -28.11
CA LYS A 31 -4.31 -65.10 -29.09
C LYS A 31 -5.71 -64.61 -29.47
N ASN A 32 -6.44 -64.01 -28.53
CA ASN A 32 -7.84 -63.61 -28.74
C ASN A 32 -8.04 -62.12 -29.02
N THR A 33 -7.03 -61.27 -28.81
CA THR A 33 -7.13 -59.85 -29.12
C THR A 33 -6.78 -59.57 -30.58
N THR A 34 -7.52 -58.65 -31.19
CA THR A 34 -7.22 -58.12 -32.53
C THR A 34 -6.15 -57.02 -32.51
N ILE A 35 -5.60 -56.71 -31.33
CA ILE A 35 -4.53 -55.71 -31.17
C ILE A 35 -3.22 -56.27 -31.76
N HIS A 36 -2.90 -55.87 -32.98
CA HIS A 36 -1.74 -56.35 -33.74
C HIS A 36 -0.37 -56.16 -33.05
N GLY A 37 -0.27 -55.27 -32.07
CA GLY A 37 0.97 -54.98 -31.33
C GLY A 37 1.34 -56.05 -30.31
N THR A 38 0.38 -56.67 -29.61
CA THR A 38 0.63 -57.59 -28.49
C THR A 38 1.22 -58.92 -28.95
N ILE A 39 0.74 -59.44 -30.09
CA ILE A 39 1.26 -60.65 -30.75
C ILE A 39 2.75 -60.48 -31.10
N ARG A 40 3.17 -59.27 -31.52
CA ARG A 40 4.56 -58.97 -31.91
C ARG A 40 5.47 -58.69 -30.71
N LEU A 41 4.91 -58.30 -29.57
CA LEU A 41 5.63 -57.90 -28.36
C LEU A 41 5.85 -59.07 -27.38
N VAL A 42 4.91 -60.00 -27.27
CA VAL A 42 4.95 -61.11 -26.28
C VAL A 42 5.04 -62.51 -26.93
N CYS A 43 4.41 -62.74 -28.10
CA CYS A 43 4.27 -64.09 -28.67
C CYS A 43 5.21 -64.41 -29.86
N SER A 44 6.15 -63.51 -30.21
CA SER A 44 7.12 -63.74 -31.29
C SER A 44 8.35 -64.54 -30.78
N SER A 45 8.27 -65.88 -30.84
CA SER A 45 9.36 -66.79 -30.42
C SER A 45 10.50 -66.92 -31.45
N SER A 46 10.21 -66.66 -32.73
CA SER A 46 11.09 -66.96 -33.86
C SER A 46 12.17 -65.91 -34.13
N ASN A 47 11.94 -64.62 -33.80
CA ASN A 47 12.87 -63.54 -34.14
C ASN A 47 12.95 -62.48 -33.03
N ARG A 48 13.89 -62.65 -32.10
CA ARG A 48 14.11 -61.75 -30.95
C ARG A 48 14.34 -60.29 -31.36
N MET A 49 14.93 -60.05 -32.52
CA MET A 49 15.17 -58.69 -33.06
C MET A 49 13.87 -57.96 -33.45
N LYS A 50 12.87 -58.68 -33.98
CA LYS A 50 11.56 -58.09 -34.28
C LYS A 50 10.82 -57.74 -32.99
N THR A 51 10.84 -58.64 -32.01
CA THR A 51 10.27 -58.41 -30.69
C THR A 51 10.92 -57.18 -30.04
N ALA A 52 12.26 -57.06 -30.10
CA ALA A 52 12.99 -55.89 -29.58
C ALA A 52 12.60 -54.57 -30.26
N PHE A 53 12.41 -54.58 -31.58
CA PHE A 53 11.95 -53.41 -32.33
C PHE A 53 10.55 -52.96 -31.89
N TRP A 54 9.59 -53.89 -31.76
CA TRP A 54 8.23 -53.57 -31.33
C TRP A 54 8.16 -53.16 -29.85
N THR A 55 9.01 -53.72 -28.98
CA THR A 55 9.14 -53.26 -27.59
C THR A 55 9.69 -51.84 -27.49
N LEU A 56 10.67 -51.47 -28.33
CA LEU A 56 11.23 -50.12 -28.35
C LEU A 56 10.17 -49.10 -28.79
N LEU A 57 9.42 -49.40 -29.85
CA LEU A 57 8.33 -48.54 -30.32
C LEU A 57 7.24 -48.37 -29.25
N PHE A 58 6.87 -49.46 -28.56
CA PHE A 58 5.92 -49.40 -27.47
C PHE A 58 6.43 -48.51 -26.32
N LEU A 59 7.68 -48.70 -25.88
CA LEU A 59 8.29 -47.89 -24.82
C LEU A 59 8.40 -46.41 -25.21
N ALA A 60 8.74 -46.12 -26.46
CA ALA A 60 8.78 -44.75 -26.98
C ALA A 60 7.38 -44.10 -26.99
N SER A 61 6.35 -44.85 -27.40
CA SER A 61 4.97 -44.36 -27.38
C SER A 61 4.46 -44.11 -25.95
N PHE A 62 4.80 -44.99 -25.00
CA PHE A 62 4.47 -44.84 -23.59
C PHE A 62 5.22 -43.66 -22.96
N GLY A 63 6.51 -43.49 -23.28
CA GLY A 63 7.30 -42.34 -22.86
C GLY A 63 6.71 -41.01 -23.35
N MET A 64 6.28 -40.95 -24.62
CA MET A 64 5.58 -39.76 -25.14
C MET A 64 4.24 -39.52 -24.43
N LEU A 65 3.48 -40.56 -24.09
CA LEU A 65 2.22 -40.42 -23.36
C LEU A 65 2.43 -39.84 -21.96
N TYR A 66 3.41 -40.34 -21.18
CA TYR A 66 3.71 -39.81 -19.86
C TYR A 66 4.28 -38.39 -19.90
N TRP A 67 5.08 -38.09 -20.94
CA TRP A 67 5.55 -36.72 -21.18
C TRP A 67 4.37 -35.77 -21.42
N GLN A 68 3.42 -36.13 -22.29
CA GLN A 68 2.21 -35.33 -22.53
C GLN A 68 1.34 -35.21 -21.28
N PHE A 69 1.20 -36.29 -20.51
CA PHE A 69 0.48 -36.26 -19.23
C PHE A 69 1.13 -35.31 -18.23
N ALA A 70 2.46 -35.32 -18.11
CA ALA A 70 3.19 -34.40 -17.24
C ALA A 70 3.01 -32.93 -17.66
N LEU A 71 2.98 -32.65 -18.97
CA LEU A 71 2.70 -31.31 -19.49
C LEU A 71 1.28 -30.86 -19.15
N LEU A 72 0.27 -31.71 -19.38
CA LEU A 72 -1.13 -31.39 -19.05
C LEU A 72 -1.35 -31.24 -17.54
N PHE A 73 -0.73 -32.10 -16.74
CA PHE A 73 -0.78 -32.03 -15.29
C PHE A 73 -0.13 -30.74 -14.77
N SER A 74 1.03 -30.37 -15.33
CA SER A 74 1.69 -29.10 -15.03
C SER A 74 0.81 -27.91 -15.41
N GLN A 75 0.15 -27.93 -16.57
CA GLN A 75 -0.78 -26.88 -16.99
C GLN A 75 -2.01 -26.79 -16.07
N TYR A 76 -2.59 -27.92 -15.65
CA TYR A 76 -3.71 -27.93 -14.70
C TYR A 76 -3.34 -27.30 -13.36
N TRP A 77 -2.13 -27.59 -12.84
CA TRP A 77 -1.64 -27.01 -11.59
C TRP A 77 -1.13 -25.56 -11.71
N THR A 78 -1.15 -24.95 -12.90
CA THR A 78 -0.75 -23.52 -13.07
C THR A 78 -1.86 -22.53 -12.70
N TYR A 79 -3.10 -22.99 -12.53
CA TYR A 79 -4.27 -22.16 -12.20
C TYR A 79 -4.31 -20.82 -12.98
N PRO A 80 -4.28 -20.84 -14.33
CA PRO A 80 -4.23 -19.61 -15.10
C PRO A 80 -5.54 -18.82 -14.94
N VAL A 81 -5.44 -17.58 -14.50
CA VAL A 81 -6.58 -16.68 -14.36
C VAL A 81 -6.77 -15.89 -15.65
N ILE A 82 -7.97 -15.98 -16.25
CA ILE A 82 -8.34 -15.20 -17.44
C ILE A 82 -8.98 -13.89 -16.98
N MET A 83 -8.40 -12.78 -17.42
CA MET A 83 -8.86 -11.43 -17.10
C MET A 83 -9.78 -10.93 -18.21
N THR A 84 -11.04 -10.62 -17.90
CA THR A 84 -11.95 -9.97 -18.85
C THR A 84 -12.21 -8.53 -18.41
N MET A 85 -12.02 -7.57 -19.32
CA MET A 85 -12.31 -6.16 -19.09
C MET A 85 -13.70 -5.84 -19.63
N SER A 86 -14.56 -5.27 -18.79
CA SER A 86 -15.88 -4.78 -19.19
C SER A 86 -16.10 -3.38 -18.65
N MET A 87 -16.70 -2.51 -19.46
CA MET A 87 -17.08 -1.15 -19.07
C MET A 87 -18.60 -1.10 -18.96
N HIS A 88 -19.09 -0.68 -17.80
CA HIS A 88 -20.52 -0.56 -17.53
C HIS A 88 -20.83 0.90 -17.22
N SER A 89 -21.68 1.52 -18.04
CA SER A 89 -22.22 2.85 -17.80
C SER A 89 -23.49 2.73 -16.95
N GLU A 90 -23.29 2.53 -15.66
CA GLU A 90 -24.36 2.48 -14.67
C GLU A 90 -24.13 3.57 -13.62
N PRO A 91 -25.18 4.16 -13.03
CA PRO A 91 -25.02 5.09 -11.92
C PRO A 91 -24.21 4.45 -10.80
N LYS A 92 -23.04 5.02 -10.51
CA LYS A 92 -22.17 4.55 -9.42
C LYS A 92 -22.36 5.44 -8.19
N MET A 93 -22.17 4.84 -7.01
CA MET A 93 -22.17 5.62 -5.77
C MET A 93 -20.98 6.58 -5.81
N PHE A 94 -21.25 7.86 -5.56
CA PHE A 94 -20.20 8.85 -5.46
C PHE A 94 -19.36 8.52 -4.21
N PRO A 95 -18.03 8.55 -4.26
CA PRO A 95 -17.18 8.16 -3.13
C PRO A 95 -17.35 9.07 -1.92
N ALA A 96 -16.82 8.64 -0.78
CA ALA A 96 -16.63 9.51 0.36
C ALA A 96 -15.37 10.36 0.14
N ILE A 97 -15.44 11.65 0.47
CA ILE A 97 -14.34 12.60 0.30
C ILE A 97 -14.02 13.22 1.65
N THR A 98 -12.79 13.02 2.11
CA THR A 98 -12.29 13.62 3.34
C THR A 98 -11.35 14.78 3.03
N LEU A 99 -11.61 15.94 3.64
CA LEU A 99 -10.78 17.15 3.57
C LEU A 99 -10.20 17.43 4.94
N CYS A 100 -8.93 17.81 5.04
CA CYS A 100 -8.29 18.22 6.30
C CYS A 100 -7.51 19.53 6.15
N ASN A 101 -7.63 20.44 7.14
CA ASN A 101 -7.09 21.81 7.09
C ASN A 101 -5.57 21.92 7.32
N LEU A 102 -4.82 20.83 7.52
CA LEU A 102 -3.39 20.84 7.86
C LEU A 102 -3.00 21.67 9.11
N ASP A 103 -3.93 22.37 9.78
CA ASP A 103 -3.71 23.14 11.01
C ASP A 103 -4.25 22.39 12.24
N PRO A 104 -3.41 21.64 12.97
CA PRO A 104 -3.79 21.01 14.23
C PRO A 104 -4.06 22.03 15.36
N TYR A 105 -5.09 21.75 16.16
CA TYR A 105 -5.47 22.60 17.28
C TYR A 105 -4.44 22.58 18.41
N ARG A 106 -4.09 23.76 18.90
CA ARG A 106 -3.45 23.93 20.20
C ARG A 106 -4.51 23.89 21.30
N PHE A 107 -4.71 22.72 21.92
CA PHE A 107 -5.60 22.61 23.07
C PHE A 107 -5.05 23.40 24.26
N GLY A 108 -5.89 24.24 24.86
CA GLY A 108 -5.50 25.06 26.03
C GLY A 108 -4.90 24.26 27.18
N LEU A 109 -5.40 23.03 27.41
CA LEU A 109 -4.94 22.09 28.45
C LEU A 109 -3.47 21.69 28.33
N VAL A 110 -2.91 21.68 27.11
CA VAL A 110 -1.51 21.31 26.85
C VAL A 110 -0.71 22.47 26.25
N SER A 111 -1.31 23.66 26.17
CA SER A 111 -0.69 24.82 25.54
C SER A 111 0.64 25.21 26.19
N GLU A 112 0.77 25.07 27.51
CA GLU A 112 2.03 25.34 28.21
C GLU A 112 3.13 24.33 27.82
N LYS A 113 2.79 23.03 27.73
CA LYS A 113 3.73 21.99 27.30
C LYS A 113 4.15 22.17 25.84
N LEU A 114 3.21 22.58 24.98
CA LEU A 114 3.50 22.90 23.59
C LEU A 114 4.40 24.14 23.48
N ALA A 115 4.18 25.17 24.29
CA ALA A 115 5.06 26.35 24.33
C ALA A 115 6.49 25.99 24.79
N GLN A 116 6.63 25.10 25.78
CA GLN A 116 7.94 24.56 26.18
C GLN A 116 8.61 23.78 25.04
N LEU A 117 7.84 22.98 24.29
CA LEU A 117 8.36 22.25 23.13
C LEU A 117 8.82 23.20 22.01
N ASP A 118 8.05 24.24 21.72
CA ASP A 118 8.39 25.28 20.75
C ASP A 118 9.71 25.96 21.14
N GLN A 119 9.85 26.37 22.40
CA GLN A 119 11.07 26.99 22.91
C GLN A 119 12.29 26.06 22.75
N MET A 120 12.15 24.77 23.08
CA MET A 120 13.24 23.80 22.90
C MET A 120 13.63 23.65 21.43
N ALA A 121 12.65 23.68 20.52
CA ALA A 121 12.91 23.60 19.09
C ALA A 121 13.65 24.84 18.57
N GLU A 122 13.22 26.04 18.98
CA GLU A 122 13.88 27.29 18.63
C GLU A 122 15.32 27.34 19.14
N GLU A 123 15.55 26.93 20.39
CA GLU A 123 16.90 26.83 20.97
C GLU A 123 17.77 25.83 20.23
N ALA A 124 17.22 24.66 19.85
CA ALA A 124 17.95 23.66 19.06
C ALA A 124 18.33 24.18 17.67
N ILE A 125 17.41 24.86 16.98
CA ILE A 125 17.67 25.48 15.67
C ILE A 125 18.72 26.58 15.81
N ALA A 126 18.60 27.47 16.78
CA ALA A 126 19.53 28.56 17.01
C ALA A 126 20.96 28.04 17.28
N ASN A 127 21.10 27.06 18.17
CA ASN A 127 22.39 26.44 18.47
C ASN A 127 23.01 25.77 17.24
N PHE A 128 22.19 25.10 16.43
CA PHE A 128 22.64 24.49 15.18
C PHE A 128 23.13 25.53 14.16
N LEU A 129 22.40 26.64 14.00
CA LEU A 129 22.79 27.74 13.10
C LEU A 129 24.10 28.41 13.54
N VAL A 130 24.29 28.63 14.85
CA VAL A 130 25.54 29.17 15.41
C VAL A 130 26.70 28.22 15.10
N TRP A 131 26.55 26.93 15.37
CA TRP A 131 27.57 25.93 15.03
C TRP A 131 27.92 25.92 13.54
N LEU A 132 26.91 25.99 12.68
CA LEU A 132 27.11 26.03 11.24
C LEU A 132 27.90 27.29 10.84
N SER A 133 27.64 28.43 11.50
CA SER A 133 28.40 29.67 11.29
C SER A 133 29.85 29.58 11.80
N ASP A 134 30.11 28.93 12.93
CA ASP A 134 31.46 28.72 13.47
C ASP A 134 32.31 27.84 12.54
N ILE A 135 31.72 26.80 11.96
CA ILE A 135 32.38 25.95 10.96
C ILE A 135 32.73 26.74 9.70
N LEU A 136 31.80 27.56 9.21
CA LEU A 136 32.02 28.36 8.00
C LEU A 136 33.05 29.48 8.22
N THR A 137 33.16 30.01 9.44
CA THR A 137 34.07 31.13 9.77
C THR A 137 35.46 30.69 10.25
N ALA A 138 35.66 29.44 10.67
CA ALA A 138 36.97 28.90 11.08
C ALA A 138 38.00 28.76 9.93
N HIS A 139 37.66 29.13 8.69
CA HIS A 139 38.56 29.09 7.54
C HIS A 139 39.41 30.37 7.37
N SER A 140 40.42 30.52 8.22
CA SER A 140 41.70 31.14 7.84
C SER A 140 42.83 30.59 8.71
N LEU A 141 43.29 29.35 8.49
CA LEU A 141 44.60 28.89 8.98
C LEU A 141 45.02 27.58 8.28
N ASP A 142 46.28 27.58 7.84
CA ASP A 142 47.05 26.53 7.19
C ASP A 142 47.02 25.20 7.96
N CYS A 143 46.91 24.06 7.28
CA CYS A 143 46.81 22.73 7.91
C CYS A 143 47.86 21.74 7.37
N PRO A 144 48.74 21.16 8.22
CA PRO A 144 49.63 20.07 7.83
C PRO A 144 48.96 18.68 7.95
N HIS A 145 49.45 17.74 7.13
CA HIS A 145 48.97 16.37 6.96
C HIS A 145 49.05 15.48 8.22
N GLY A 146 47.93 14.82 8.56
CA GLY A 146 47.89 13.69 9.50
C GLY A 146 46.45 13.23 9.84
N SER A 147 46.11 11.97 9.53
CA SER A 147 44.84 11.24 9.78
C SER A 147 44.65 10.93 11.30
N PRO A 148 43.43 10.84 11.90
CA PRO A 148 42.31 9.97 11.47
C PRO A 148 40.93 10.64 11.30
N THR A 149 40.15 10.06 10.39
CA THR A 149 38.72 10.29 10.12
C THR A 149 37.84 10.13 11.36
N ALA A 150 37.23 11.22 11.83
CA ALA A 150 36.15 11.23 12.80
C ALA A 150 34.86 11.73 12.11
N ARG A 151 33.77 10.97 12.25
CA ARG A 151 32.42 11.35 11.79
C ARG A 151 31.84 12.36 12.78
N THR A 152 31.31 13.47 12.30
CA THR A 152 30.62 14.47 13.14
C THR A 152 29.17 14.02 13.31
N GLU A 153 28.77 13.70 14.55
CA GLU A 153 27.41 13.24 14.88
C GLU A 153 26.72 14.30 15.74
N ILE A 154 25.51 14.72 15.36
CA ILE A 154 24.68 15.66 16.11
C ILE A 154 23.59 14.87 16.82
N HIS A 155 23.61 14.87 18.15
CA HIS A 155 22.63 14.17 18.98
C HIS A 155 21.59 15.16 19.53
N LEU A 156 20.31 14.89 19.25
CA LEU A 156 19.17 15.49 19.96
C LEU A 156 18.89 14.65 21.22
N THR A 157 18.56 15.24 22.37
CA THR A 157 18.30 14.47 23.60
C THR A 157 16.80 14.14 23.77
N PRO A 158 16.44 13.03 24.46
CA PRO A 158 15.05 12.56 24.54
C PRO A 158 14.21 13.13 25.69
N HIS A 159 14.79 13.91 26.62
CA HIS A 159 14.10 14.37 27.84
C HIS A 159 13.75 15.87 27.82
N LEU A 160 12.45 16.20 27.98
CA LEU A 160 11.91 17.57 28.14
C LEU A 160 12.41 18.33 29.40
N THR A 161 13.30 17.74 30.20
CA THR A 161 13.70 18.29 31.51
C THR A 161 14.97 19.12 31.49
N THR A 162 15.67 19.20 30.38
CA THR A 162 16.91 19.99 30.29
C THR A 162 17.08 20.58 28.89
N PRO A 163 17.11 21.92 28.74
CA PRO A 163 17.73 22.53 27.57
C PRO A 163 19.23 22.38 27.77
N SER A 164 19.85 21.33 27.24
CA SER A 164 21.31 21.26 27.32
C SER A 164 21.95 20.45 26.20
N ASN A 165 22.70 21.23 25.42
CA ASN A 165 23.94 20.91 24.72
C ASN A 165 23.87 19.72 23.76
N ILE A 166 23.64 20.06 22.49
CA ILE A 166 24.19 19.31 21.37
C ILE A 166 25.70 19.10 21.68
N PHE A 167 26.09 17.85 21.94
CA PHE A 167 27.46 17.52 22.33
C PHE A 167 28.41 17.78 21.15
N TYR A 168 29.32 18.75 21.31
CA TYR A 168 30.39 18.98 20.36
C TYR A 168 31.61 18.13 20.69
N SER A 169 32.08 17.32 19.73
CA SER A 169 33.44 16.74 19.75
C SER A 169 34.29 17.45 18.69
N ARG A 170 35.32 18.15 19.13
CA ARG A 170 36.32 18.82 18.30
C ARG A 170 37.30 17.77 17.78
N SER A 171 37.21 17.38 16.51
CA SER A 171 38.29 16.63 15.84
C SER A 171 39.24 17.59 15.12
N PRO A 172 40.56 17.38 15.17
CA PRO A 172 41.50 18.06 14.29
C PRO A 172 41.44 17.35 12.92
N LEU A 173 40.76 17.93 11.92
CA LEU A 173 40.72 17.35 10.58
C LEU A 173 41.82 17.96 9.71
N GLY A 174 42.78 17.11 9.32
CA GLY A 174 43.54 17.30 8.09
C GLY A 174 42.58 17.39 6.90
N CYS A 175 42.75 18.44 6.09
CA CYS A 175 41.82 18.86 5.05
C CYS A 175 41.62 17.83 3.92
N SER A 176 40.36 17.57 3.57
CA SER A 176 39.91 17.36 2.19
C SER A 176 38.43 17.77 2.06
N CYS A 177 38.21 18.84 1.29
CA CYS A 177 36.96 19.33 0.68
C CYS A 177 35.75 19.65 1.59
N MET A 178 35.40 20.95 1.65
CA MET A 178 34.18 21.49 2.30
C MET A 178 32.87 20.83 1.81
N TRP A 179 32.82 20.38 0.55
CA TRP A 179 31.67 19.66 -0.01
C TRP A 179 31.48 18.25 0.58
N THR A 180 32.55 17.57 1.00
CA THR A 180 32.45 16.23 1.60
C THR A 180 32.04 16.25 3.07
N LEU A 181 32.29 17.35 3.80
CA LEU A 181 31.90 17.53 5.21
C LEU A 181 30.39 17.73 5.39
N ILE A 182 29.76 18.57 4.57
CA ILE A 182 28.31 18.83 4.64
C ILE A 182 27.52 17.63 4.10
N SER A 183 28.02 16.98 3.04
CA SER A 183 27.36 15.80 2.44
C SER A 183 27.40 14.54 3.31
N SER A 184 28.20 14.50 4.38
CA SER A 184 28.35 13.34 5.28
C SER A 184 27.82 13.59 6.70
N LEU A 185 27.20 14.76 6.94
CA LEU A 185 26.57 15.08 8.22
C LEU A 185 25.30 14.23 8.38
N LEU A 186 25.29 13.39 9.41
CA LEU A 186 24.13 12.62 9.80
C LEU A 186 23.62 13.15 11.15
N PHE A 187 22.33 13.37 11.21
CA PHE A 187 21.64 13.81 12.40
C PHE A 187 21.02 12.62 13.09
N PHE A 188 21.16 12.54 14.42
CA PHE A 188 20.70 11.40 15.19
C PHE A 188 19.72 11.80 16.27
N TYR A 189 18.60 11.09 16.32
CA TYR A 189 17.67 11.11 17.44
C TYR A 189 17.74 9.77 18.20
N PRO A 190 18.26 9.74 19.43
CA PRO A 190 18.35 8.56 20.28
C PRO A 190 17.02 8.29 20.98
N GLN A 191 16.57 7.05 20.88
CA GLN A 191 15.46 6.51 21.64
C GLN A 191 15.99 5.42 22.57
N CYS A 192 16.01 5.71 23.86
CA CYS A 192 16.58 4.84 24.88
C CYS A 192 15.51 4.10 25.68
N ASN A 193 15.83 2.90 26.15
CA ASN A 193 15.04 2.20 27.16
C ASN A 193 15.10 2.95 28.51
N ALA A 194 14.18 2.65 29.44
CA ALA A 194 14.06 3.28 30.76
C ALA A 194 15.34 3.23 31.62
N THR A 195 16.23 2.26 31.37
CA THR A 195 17.53 2.12 32.05
C THR A 195 18.66 2.90 31.40
N GLY A 196 18.42 3.55 30.25
CA GLY A 196 19.42 4.28 29.47
C GLY A 196 20.49 3.41 28.79
N GLY A 197 20.46 2.09 28.99
CA GLY A 197 21.53 1.18 28.55
C GLY A 197 21.43 0.69 27.11
N ASN A 198 20.26 0.74 26.49
CA ASN A 198 20.06 0.36 25.09
C ASN A 198 19.34 1.50 24.37
N CYS A 199 20.06 2.20 23.49
CA CYS A 199 19.59 3.34 22.74
C CYS A 199 19.65 3.04 21.24
N PHE A 200 18.52 3.23 20.56
CA PHE A 200 18.43 3.17 19.11
C PHE A 200 18.57 4.58 18.54
N TYR A 201 19.44 4.76 17.55
CA TYR A 201 19.67 6.07 16.93
C TYR A 201 19.03 6.08 15.54
N LYS A 202 18.01 6.92 15.34
CA LYS A 202 17.45 7.15 14.01
C LYS A 202 18.29 8.21 13.30
N ALA A 203 18.89 7.83 12.18
CA ALA A 203 19.77 8.69 11.40
C ALA A 203 19.00 9.38 10.25
N TYR A 204 19.26 10.66 10.05
CA TYR A 204 18.65 11.47 9.00
C TYR A 204 19.72 12.21 8.20
N SER A 205 19.49 12.37 6.90
CA SER A 205 20.36 13.10 5.98
C SER A 205 20.15 14.61 5.99
N SER A 206 19.02 15.08 6.54
CA SER A 206 18.63 16.49 6.59
C SER A 206 18.31 16.91 8.02
N GLY A 207 18.84 18.06 8.44
CA GLY A 207 18.53 18.66 9.73
C GLY A 207 17.06 19.06 9.86
N VAL A 208 16.42 19.46 8.74
CA VAL A 208 14.99 19.82 8.70
C VAL A 208 14.14 18.59 9.01
N ASP A 209 14.39 17.47 8.32
CA ASP A 209 13.65 16.22 8.54
C ASP A 209 13.85 15.71 9.97
N THR A 210 15.06 15.87 10.52
CA THR A 210 15.37 15.46 11.89
C THR A 210 14.55 16.24 12.91
N ILE A 211 14.54 17.57 12.79
CA ILE A 211 13.83 18.45 13.73
C ILE A 211 12.32 18.26 13.59
N GLN A 212 11.82 18.13 12.37
CA GLN A 212 10.40 17.86 12.11
C GLN A 212 9.95 16.53 12.73
N GLU A 213 10.74 15.48 12.58
CA GLU A 213 10.43 14.16 13.15
C GLU A 213 10.55 14.13 14.68
N TRP A 214 11.57 14.81 15.23
CA TRP A 214 11.72 15.02 16.66
C TRP A 214 10.51 15.76 17.25
N TYR A 215 10.11 16.86 16.61
CA TYR A 215 8.97 17.67 17.03
C TYR A 215 7.67 16.85 16.96
N ARG A 216 7.45 16.11 15.85
CA ARG A 216 6.29 15.22 15.68
C ARG A 216 6.24 14.16 16.80
N PHE A 217 7.37 13.55 17.15
CA PHE A 217 7.42 12.56 18.22
C PHE A 217 6.99 13.14 19.57
N HIS A 218 7.56 14.28 19.97
CA HIS A 218 7.22 14.92 21.24
C HIS A 218 5.78 15.46 21.26
N TYR A 219 5.33 16.04 20.16
CA TYR A 219 3.97 16.52 20.00
C TYR A 219 2.96 15.38 20.22
N MET A 220 3.14 14.21 19.59
CA MET A 220 2.26 13.06 19.79
C MET A 220 2.21 12.59 21.25
N ASN A 221 3.34 12.61 21.94
CA ASN A 221 3.42 12.23 23.35
C ASN A 221 2.75 13.26 24.29
N ILE A 222 2.70 14.53 23.90
CA ILE A 222 1.95 15.57 24.64
C ILE A 222 0.46 15.42 24.38
N MET A 223 0.07 15.22 23.12
CA MET A 223 -1.34 15.10 22.72
C MET A 223 -2.01 13.83 23.26
N SER A 224 -1.25 12.74 23.47
CA SER A 224 -1.76 11.50 24.07
C SER A 224 -2.21 11.66 25.53
N GLN A 225 -1.80 12.73 26.21
CA GLN A 225 -2.17 13.02 27.60
C GLN A 225 -3.54 13.71 27.70
N LEU A 226 -4.13 14.12 26.58
CA LEU A 226 -5.45 14.73 26.55
C LEU A 226 -6.53 13.67 26.82
N PRO A 227 -7.50 13.93 27.72
CA PRO A 227 -8.58 13.01 27.95
C PRO A 227 -9.46 12.87 26.70
N LEU A 228 -9.85 11.64 26.38
CA LEU A 228 -10.74 11.31 25.24
C LEU A 228 -12.14 11.96 25.34
N ILE A 229 -12.48 12.52 26.50
CA ILE A 229 -13.80 13.09 26.85
C ILE A 229 -13.84 14.61 26.65
N ILE A 230 -12.75 15.25 26.18
CA ILE A 230 -12.89 16.64 25.74
C ILE A 230 -13.93 16.63 24.64
N ASN A 231 -15.04 17.31 24.87
CA ASN A 231 -16.03 17.53 23.85
C ASN A 231 -15.37 18.44 22.81
N ILE A 232 -14.70 17.84 21.82
CA ILE A 232 -14.04 18.54 20.72
C ILE A 232 -15.04 19.48 20.02
N SER A 233 -16.35 19.26 20.22
CA SER A 233 -17.43 20.14 19.82
C SER A 233 -17.32 21.57 20.37
N SER A 234 -16.69 21.82 21.52
CA SER A 234 -16.50 23.19 22.02
C SER A 234 -15.40 23.96 21.28
N HIS A 235 -14.57 23.25 20.52
CA HIS A 235 -13.53 23.77 19.64
C HIS A 235 -13.84 23.48 18.17
N GLU A 236 -15.10 23.22 17.83
CA GLU A 236 -15.54 23.08 16.44
C GLU A 236 -15.15 24.34 15.66
N GLU A 237 -14.12 24.24 14.80
CA GLU A 237 -14.10 25.11 13.64
C GLU A 237 -15.41 24.93 12.91
N HIS A 238 -16.11 26.04 12.71
CA HIS A 238 -17.16 26.08 11.72
C HIS A 238 -16.57 25.60 10.40
N ILE A 239 -17.29 24.71 9.71
CA ILE A 239 -16.89 24.21 8.40
C ILE A 239 -16.53 25.37 7.45
N GLN A 240 -17.16 26.54 7.61
CA GLN A 240 -16.91 27.77 6.87
C GLN A 240 -15.46 28.29 6.95
N ASN A 241 -14.69 27.86 7.94
CA ASN A 241 -13.26 28.19 8.05
C ASN A 241 -12.41 27.41 7.05
N LEU A 242 -12.83 26.19 6.66
CA LEU A 242 -12.16 25.36 5.67
C LEU A 242 -12.89 25.35 4.31
N VAL A 243 -14.21 25.20 4.31
CA VAL A 243 -15.07 25.10 3.12
C VAL A 243 -15.94 26.35 3.03
N TYR A 244 -15.57 27.25 2.12
CA TYR A 244 -16.30 28.49 1.86
C TYR A 244 -17.60 28.26 1.07
N SER A 245 -17.58 27.33 0.11
CA SER A 245 -18.75 26.94 -0.69
C SER A 245 -18.69 25.45 -1.00
N CYS A 246 -19.82 24.77 -0.90
CA CYS A 246 -19.99 23.37 -1.25
C CYS A 246 -21.24 23.19 -2.12
N GLN A 247 -21.06 22.55 -3.27
CA GLN A 247 -22.16 22.19 -4.17
C GLN A 247 -21.95 20.79 -4.71
N TYR A 248 -23.01 19.98 -4.71
CA TYR A 248 -23.05 18.65 -5.30
C TYR A 248 -24.22 18.59 -6.27
N ASP A 249 -23.98 18.17 -7.51
CA ASP A 249 -24.99 18.11 -8.58
C ASP A 249 -25.72 19.46 -8.82
N GLY A 250 -25.02 20.58 -8.58
CA GLY A 250 -25.55 21.94 -8.68
C GLY A 250 -26.35 22.43 -7.46
N GLU A 251 -26.59 21.57 -6.47
CA GLU A 251 -27.32 21.91 -5.25
C GLU A 251 -26.36 22.17 -4.08
N PRO A 252 -26.67 23.13 -3.18
CA PRO A 252 -25.83 23.41 -2.02
C PRO A 252 -25.84 22.25 -1.01
N CYS A 253 -24.66 21.90 -0.49
CA CYS A 253 -24.52 20.86 0.52
C CYS A 253 -25.16 21.26 1.86
N ARG A 254 -25.74 20.29 2.58
CA ARG A 254 -26.33 20.45 3.91
C ARG A 254 -25.33 20.13 5.02
N GLU A 255 -25.64 20.58 6.24
CA GLU A 255 -24.83 20.24 7.43
C GLU A 255 -24.86 18.74 7.77
N SER A 256 -25.89 18.01 7.33
CA SER A 256 -25.99 16.55 7.47
C SER A 256 -25.15 15.76 6.46
N ASP A 257 -24.60 16.42 5.43
CA ASP A 257 -23.88 15.74 4.34
C ASP A 257 -22.43 15.46 4.68
N TYR A 258 -21.94 16.02 5.79
CA TYR A 258 -20.57 15.83 6.26
C TYR A 258 -20.52 15.50 7.75
N ILE A 259 -19.47 14.77 8.12
CA ILE A 259 -19.11 14.54 9.52
C ILE A 259 -17.78 15.22 9.83
N HIS A 260 -17.69 15.87 10.97
CA HIS A 260 -16.45 16.47 11.47
C HIS A 260 -15.73 15.51 12.42
N PHE A 261 -14.42 15.40 12.28
CA PHE A 261 -13.54 14.76 13.25
C PHE A 261 -12.19 15.47 13.28
N HIS A 262 -11.54 15.46 14.43
CA HIS A 262 -10.20 16.03 14.56
C HIS A 262 -9.13 14.95 14.46
N HIS A 263 -8.13 15.19 13.60
CA HIS A 263 -6.91 14.39 13.53
C HIS A 263 -5.76 15.10 14.23
N GLN A 264 -4.98 14.35 15.02
CA GLN A 264 -3.92 14.92 15.87
C GLN A 264 -2.86 15.67 15.06
N VAL A 265 -2.56 15.21 13.83
CA VAL A 265 -1.51 15.79 12.96
C VAL A 265 -2.07 16.77 11.94
N TYR A 266 -3.24 16.47 11.37
CA TYR A 266 -3.77 17.17 10.19
C TYR A 266 -4.87 18.17 10.54
N GLY A 267 -5.25 18.26 11.81
CA GLY A 267 -6.23 19.23 12.26
C GLY A 267 -7.66 18.79 12.03
N SER A 268 -8.52 19.79 11.78
CA SER A 268 -9.94 19.59 11.51
C SER A 268 -10.14 18.88 10.18
N CYS A 269 -10.84 17.75 10.21
CA CYS A 269 -11.18 16.97 9.03
C CYS A 269 -12.70 16.86 8.86
N TYR A 270 -13.14 16.92 7.61
CA TYR A 270 -14.55 16.80 7.25
C TYR A 270 -14.69 15.70 6.19
N THR A 271 -15.48 14.68 6.48
CA THR A 271 -15.81 13.65 5.49
C THR A 271 -17.21 13.86 4.95
N PHE A 272 -17.30 14.14 3.65
CA PHE A 272 -18.54 14.21 2.89
C PHE A 272 -19.00 12.82 2.48
N ASN A 273 -20.33 12.62 2.48
CA ASN A 273 -20.99 11.42 1.96
C ASN A 273 -20.41 10.12 2.56
N ARG A 274 -20.19 10.08 3.88
CA ARG A 274 -19.70 8.88 4.60
C ARG A 274 -20.79 8.16 5.36
N GLU A 275 -21.61 8.90 6.10
CA GLU A 275 -22.68 8.37 6.92
C GLU A 275 -23.75 9.46 7.05
N GLY A 276 -25.01 9.14 6.81
CA GLY A 276 -26.12 10.11 6.80
C GLY A 276 -27.49 9.43 6.90
N THR A 277 -28.51 10.21 7.25
CA THR A 277 -29.91 9.76 7.26
C THR A 277 -30.49 9.60 5.85
N ASP A 278 -29.89 10.29 4.89
CA ASP A 278 -30.29 10.32 3.49
C ASP A 278 -29.53 9.26 2.67
N LEU A 279 -30.03 8.94 1.47
CA LEU A 279 -29.32 8.03 0.56
C LEU A 279 -27.98 8.64 0.13
N PHE A 280 -26.95 7.78 0.02
CA PHE A 280 -25.65 8.16 -0.54
C PHE A 280 -25.79 8.84 -1.90
N TRP A 281 -24.94 9.84 -2.12
CA TRP A 281 -24.80 10.53 -3.40
C TRP A 281 -24.48 9.55 -4.53
N LYS A 282 -25.05 9.78 -5.72
CA LYS A 282 -24.88 8.91 -6.90
C LYS A 282 -24.43 9.72 -8.10
N ALA A 283 -23.30 9.33 -8.68
CA ALA A 283 -22.86 9.85 -9.97
C ALA A 283 -23.73 9.25 -11.08
N THR A 284 -24.78 9.97 -11.48
CA THR A 284 -25.66 9.56 -12.58
C THR A 284 -25.14 9.97 -13.94
N LYS A 285 -24.40 11.07 -14.02
CA LYS A 285 -23.82 11.63 -15.24
C LYS A 285 -22.35 11.99 -15.01
N PRO A 286 -21.46 11.73 -15.98
CA PRO A 286 -20.11 12.27 -15.95
C PRO A 286 -20.14 13.78 -16.20
N GLY A 287 -19.18 14.50 -15.63
CA GLY A 287 -19.02 15.94 -15.85
C GLY A 287 -18.79 16.75 -14.58
N ILE A 288 -18.09 17.87 -14.75
CA ILE A 288 -17.66 18.79 -13.69
C ILE A 288 -18.87 19.42 -12.96
N SER A 289 -19.94 19.75 -13.70
CA SER A 289 -21.16 20.36 -13.15
C SER A 289 -22.01 19.40 -12.29
N TYR A 290 -21.85 18.09 -12.49
CA TYR A 290 -22.60 17.04 -11.77
C TYR A 290 -21.75 16.42 -10.64
N GLY A 291 -20.53 16.92 -10.44
CA GLY A 291 -19.59 16.47 -9.41
C GLY A 291 -19.72 17.25 -8.12
N LEU A 292 -18.71 17.08 -7.25
CA LEU A 292 -18.55 17.88 -6.04
C LEU A 292 -17.68 19.10 -6.36
N SER A 293 -18.22 20.29 -6.16
CA SER A 293 -17.54 21.57 -6.33
C SER A 293 -17.33 22.23 -4.98
N LEU A 294 -16.07 22.45 -4.61
CA LEU A 294 -15.66 23.02 -3.34
C LEU A 294 -14.82 24.27 -3.56
N ILE A 295 -15.11 25.33 -2.79
CA ILE A 295 -14.21 26.46 -2.60
C ILE A 295 -13.64 26.33 -1.21
N LEU A 296 -12.33 26.13 -1.13
CA LEU A 296 -11.62 25.86 0.11
C LEU A 296 -10.80 27.07 0.52
N LYS A 297 -10.72 27.29 1.83
CA LYS A 297 -9.83 28.26 2.44
C LYS A 297 -8.71 27.49 3.13
N ALA A 298 -7.50 27.61 2.58
CA ALA A 298 -6.29 27.15 3.26
C ALA A 298 -5.82 28.28 4.18
N ASP A 299 -5.64 27.99 5.46
CA ASP A 299 -4.95 28.94 6.34
C ASP A 299 -3.46 28.99 5.97
N GLN A 300 -2.86 30.18 6.03
CA GLN A 300 -1.43 30.40 5.81
C GLN A 300 -0.70 30.71 7.12
N ASN A 301 -1.43 30.98 8.21
CA ASN A 301 -0.87 31.21 9.52
C ASN A 301 -0.97 29.92 10.35
N ASP A 302 -0.12 28.95 10.03
CA ASP A 302 -0.05 27.68 10.75
C ASP A 302 0.23 27.90 12.24
N ARG A 303 -0.56 27.24 13.10
CA ARG A 303 -0.34 27.33 14.55
C ARG A 303 0.87 26.54 15.01
N LEU A 304 1.30 25.52 14.27
CA LEU A 304 2.45 24.66 14.59
C LEU A 304 3.38 24.56 13.37
N PRO A 305 4.27 25.55 13.13
CA PRO A 305 5.06 25.63 11.90
C PRO A 305 6.08 24.49 11.72
N LEU A 306 6.44 23.80 12.80
CA LEU A 306 7.34 22.64 12.76
C LEU A 306 6.62 21.32 12.49
N LEU A 307 5.28 21.32 12.47
CA LEU A 307 4.45 20.15 12.19
C LEU A 307 3.70 20.30 10.86
N SER A 308 3.09 21.46 10.63
CA SER A 308 2.47 21.86 9.36
C SER A 308 3.45 22.75 8.59
N THR A 309 4.31 22.12 7.78
CA THR A 309 5.27 22.84 6.92
C THR A 309 4.73 23.09 5.51
N VAL A 310 3.51 22.62 5.21
CA VAL A 310 2.88 22.67 3.89
C VAL A 310 1.58 23.44 3.99
N ALA A 311 1.51 24.58 3.30
CA ALA A 311 0.27 25.34 3.17
C ALA A 311 -0.62 24.73 2.08
N GLY A 312 -1.82 24.29 2.46
CA GLY A 312 -2.78 23.69 1.54
C GLY A 312 -3.89 22.94 2.26
N VAL A 313 -4.70 22.21 1.49
CA VAL A 313 -5.73 21.33 2.03
C VAL A 313 -5.45 19.91 1.57
N GLN A 314 -5.46 18.96 2.50
CA GLN A 314 -5.31 17.55 2.18
C GLN A 314 -6.66 16.94 1.83
N VAL A 315 -6.69 16.20 0.73
CA VAL A 315 -7.89 15.55 0.23
C VAL A 315 -7.64 14.06 0.03
N MET A 316 -8.59 13.25 0.51
CA MET A 316 -8.61 11.80 0.32
C MET A 316 -9.96 11.38 -0.25
N ILE A 317 -9.91 10.53 -1.27
CA ILE A 317 -11.07 9.90 -1.88
C ILE A 317 -11.07 8.44 -1.46
N HIS A 318 -12.14 7.98 -0.81
CA HIS A 318 -12.20 6.62 -0.28
C HIS A 318 -13.60 6.02 -0.37
N ASN A 319 -13.70 4.71 -0.11
CA ASN A 319 -14.98 4.02 -0.02
C ASN A 319 -15.71 4.41 1.29
N HIS A 320 -17.04 4.34 1.28
CA HIS A 320 -17.89 4.67 2.44
C HIS A 320 -17.58 3.86 3.70
N ASN A 321 -17.25 2.57 3.53
CA ASN A 321 -16.97 1.65 4.65
C ASN A 321 -15.50 1.69 5.12
N GLN A 322 -14.68 2.55 4.52
CA GLN A 322 -13.27 2.67 4.86
C GLN A 322 -13.11 3.90 5.76
N THR A 323 -12.51 3.71 6.93
CA THR A 323 -12.02 4.83 7.72
C THR A 323 -10.86 5.47 6.97
N PRO A 324 -10.80 6.81 6.87
CA PRO A 324 -9.67 7.48 6.24
C PRO A 324 -8.42 7.19 7.08
N PHE A 325 -7.54 6.32 6.58
CA PHE A 325 -6.26 6.01 7.21
C PHE A 325 -5.19 6.94 6.63
N LEU A 326 -4.56 7.71 7.52
CA LEU A 326 -4.23 9.10 7.24
C LEU A 326 -2.86 9.37 6.58
N GLU A 327 -2.08 8.37 6.18
CA GLU A 327 -0.68 8.64 5.79
C GLU A 327 -0.31 8.34 4.32
N HIS A 328 -1.11 7.58 3.55
CA HIS A 328 -0.67 7.08 2.23
C HIS A 328 -1.62 7.28 1.03
N GLU A 329 -2.82 7.85 1.21
CA GLU A 329 -3.81 8.01 0.13
C GLU A 329 -4.28 9.48 -0.06
N TRP A 330 -3.49 10.43 0.44
CA TRP A 330 -3.80 11.86 0.37
C TRP A 330 -3.08 12.50 -0.79
N PHE A 331 -3.68 13.55 -1.32
CA PHE A 331 -3.00 14.49 -2.21
C PHE A 331 -3.23 15.92 -1.72
N ASP A 332 -2.19 16.73 -1.83
CA ASP A 332 -2.20 18.10 -1.36
C ASP A 332 -2.74 19.03 -2.45
N ILE A 333 -3.69 19.87 -2.07
CA ILE A 333 -4.23 20.92 -2.93
C ILE A 333 -3.55 22.24 -2.57
N ARG A 334 -2.86 22.80 -3.56
CA ARG A 334 -2.18 24.09 -3.42
C ARG A 334 -3.22 25.23 -3.36
N PRO A 335 -3.03 26.22 -2.48
CA PRO A 335 -3.88 27.41 -2.47
C PRO A 335 -3.68 28.28 -3.73
N GLY A 336 -4.72 29.03 -4.11
CA GLY A 336 -4.68 29.99 -5.22
C GLY A 336 -4.72 29.38 -6.62
N ILE A 337 -5.08 28.11 -6.74
CA ILE A 337 -5.29 27.43 -8.02
C ILE A 337 -6.61 26.68 -8.07
N VAL A 338 -7.01 26.31 -9.29
CA VAL A 338 -8.09 25.35 -9.52
C VAL A 338 -7.52 23.97 -9.68
N THR A 339 -8.07 23.00 -8.95
CA THR A 339 -7.69 21.59 -9.10
C THR A 339 -8.90 20.78 -9.56
N ASN A 340 -8.87 20.33 -10.82
CA ASN A 340 -9.89 19.45 -11.38
C ASN A 340 -9.43 17.99 -11.24
N ILE A 341 -10.23 17.19 -10.56
CA ILE A 341 -9.91 15.81 -10.19
C ILE A 341 -10.91 14.88 -10.85
N GLY A 342 -10.45 14.15 -11.87
CA GLY A 342 -11.20 13.06 -12.48
C GLY A 342 -11.09 11.81 -11.62
N ILE A 343 -12.21 11.18 -11.28
CA ILE A 343 -12.22 9.91 -10.54
C ILE A 343 -12.52 8.76 -11.51
N ARG A 344 -11.64 7.76 -11.51
CA ARG A 344 -11.88 6.48 -12.17
C ARG A 344 -11.98 5.37 -11.13
N GLN A 345 -13.11 4.66 -11.12
CA GLN A 345 -13.29 3.49 -10.28
C GLN A 345 -12.77 2.24 -11.01
N VAL A 346 -11.84 1.52 -10.39
CA VAL A 346 -11.28 0.28 -10.95
C VAL A 346 -11.67 -0.89 -10.05
N GLY A 347 -12.54 -1.76 -10.57
CA GLY A 347 -12.82 -3.05 -9.94
C GLY A 347 -11.67 -4.03 -10.22
N ARG A 348 -11.21 -4.76 -9.19
CA ARG A 348 -10.30 -5.88 -9.40
C ARG A 348 -11.07 -7.09 -9.91
N PRO A 349 -10.45 -7.93 -10.77
CA PRO A 349 -11.00 -9.23 -11.15
C PRO A 349 -11.28 -10.07 -9.89
N GLY A 350 -12.55 -10.38 -9.63
CA GLY A 350 -12.89 -11.38 -8.64
C GLY A 350 -12.59 -12.77 -9.21
N SER A 351 -11.52 -13.42 -8.73
CA SER A 351 -11.49 -14.88 -8.76
C SER A 351 -12.67 -15.35 -7.90
N ALA A 352 -13.51 -16.26 -8.41
CA ALA A 352 -14.70 -16.76 -7.71
C ALA A 352 -14.43 -17.37 -6.30
N ALA A 353 -13.17 -17.42 -5.85
CA ALA A 353 -12.75 -17.91 -4.54
C ALA A 353 -12.15 -16.84 -3.59
N LEU A 354 -12.00 -15.57 -4.01
CA LEU A 354 -11.53 -14.49 -3.13
C LEU A 354 -12.41 -13.24 -3.29
N PHE A 355 -13.64 -13.34 -2.80
CA PHE A 355 -14.33 -12.15 -2.34
C PHE A 355 -13.65 -11.72 -1.05
N LEU A 356 -13.06 -10.51 -1.03
CA LEU A 356 -12.81 -9.61 0.13
C LEU A 356 -11.66 -8.63 -0.16
N LEU A 357 -11.62 -7.97 -1.32
CA LEU A 357 -10.79 -6.76 -1.47
C LEU A 357 -11.61 -5.61 -2.08
N PRO A 358 -11.60 -4.41 -1.45
CA PRO A 358 -12.38 -3.28 -1.92
C PRO A 358 -11.86 -2.73 -3.26
N ALA A 359 -12.75 -2.10 -4.02
CA ALA A 359 -12.41 -1.33 -5.22
C ALA A 359 -11.52 -0.13 -4.83
N PHE A 360 -10.58 0.23 -5.71
CA PHE A 360 -9.71 1.39 -5.52
C PHE A 360 -10.16 2.53 -6.44
N PHE A 361 -10.15 3.76 -5.90
CA PHE A 361 -10.33 4.99 -6.66
C PHE A 361 -8.97 5.53 -7.06
N GLN A 362 -8.78 5.83 -8.34
CA GLN A 362 -7.55 6.43 -8.83
C GLN A 362 -7.83 7.86 -9.31
N PRO A 363 -7.25 8.90 -8.68
CA PRO A 363 -7.40 10.27 -9.12
C PRO A 363 -6.60 10.52 -10.40
N VAL A 364 -7.21 11.21 -11.36
CA VAL A 364 -6.60 11.68 -12.60
C VAL A 364 -6.61 13.20 -12.55
N LEU A 365 -5.42 13.81 -12.45
CA LEU A 365 -5.26 15.27 -12.45
C LEU A 365 -5.51 15.82 -13.86
N GLY A 366 -6.55 16.65 -14.00
CA GLY A 366 -6.84 17.41 -15.21
C GLY A 366 -5.98 18.68 -15.31
N ARG A 367 -5.79 19.19 -16.53
CA ARG A 367 -5.10 20.47 -16.77
C ARG A 367 -5.98 21.64 -16.29
N PRO A 368 -5.43 22.65 -15.59
CA PRO A 368 -6.22 23.75 -15.05
C PRO A 368 -6.76 24.66 -16.16
N GLU A 369 -8.08 24.79 -16.26
CA GLU A 369 -8.76 25.89 -16.94
C GLU A 369 -9.33 26.81 -15.86
N GLY A 370 -8.92 28.08 -15.89
CA GLY A 370 -8.89 28.96 -14.72
C GLY A 370 -10.25 29.35 -14.11
N LYS A 371 -10.23 29.45 -12.78
CA LYS A 371 -11.04 30.22 -11.78
C LYS A 371 -11.13 29.42 -10.47
N ASP A 372 -10.42 29.88 -9.44
CA ASP A 372 -10.17 29.24 -8.12
C ASP A 372 -11.25 28.24 -7.65
N GLY A 373 -10.86 26.99 -7.35
CA GLY A 373 -11.78 25.95 -6.87
C GLY A 373 -11.26 24.52 -7.02
N VAL A 374 -11.78 23.58 -6.23
CA VAL A 374 -11.53 22.15 -6.42
C VAL A 374 -12.79 21.55 -7.00
N VAL A 375 -12.70 20.97 -8.20
CA VAL A 375 -13.83 20.26 -8.78
C VAL A 375 -13.48 18.80 -8.93
N VAL A 376 -14.21 17.96 -8.21
CA VAL A 376 -14.08 16.51 -8.26
C VAL A 376 -15.19 15.97 -9.14
N GLY A 377 -14.84 15.53 -10.35
CA GLY A 377 -15.76 14.99 -11.35
C GLY A 377 -15.52 13.51 -11.63
N ALA A 378 -16.56 12.77 -11.96
CA ALA A 378 -16.42 11.43 -12.51
C ALA A 378 -15.96 11.53 -13.98
N GLN A 379 -14.98 10.73 -14.38
CA GLN A 379 -14.46 10.65 -15.74
C GLN A 379 -14.76 9.26 -16.32
N ASP A 380 -15.24 9.22 -17.57
CA ASP A 380 -15.67 7.99 -18.28
C ASP A 380 -14.57 6.93 -18.45
#